data_AF-A0A1V4STI7-F1
#
_entry.id   AF-A0A1V4STI7-F1
#
_cell.length_a   1.000
_cell.length_b   1.000
_cell.length_c   1.000
_cell.angle_alpha   90.00
_cell.angle_beta   90.00
_cell.angle_gamma   90.00
#
_symmetry.space_group_name_H-M   'P 1'
#
loop_
_entity.id
_entity.type
_entity.pdbx_description
1 polymer ?
#
loop_
_entity_poly.entity_id
_entity_poly.type
_entity_poly.pdbx_seq_one_letter_code
_entity_poly.pdbx_strand_id
1 'polypeptide(L)'
;MGFSKNFMWGGATAANQCEGAWNVGGKGMTVSDVSTAGTVSDPRYTTYITKDGKPGKAIMFQELPEGAHRAVLDEYYYPCHEGIDFYHHYKEDIALFAEMGFKIFRMSISWARIFPKGIEKEPNKEGLAFYRRVFEELKKYNIEPLVTIFHYDMPVYLEEELGGWGNRELIDLFEKYGRVLFNEYKGLVKYWLTFNEINSPILLRNYIQNYPKSRMKEALQTLHHQFVASARVVRAAHEISPDMKVGAMLGGVCSYPLTCNPDDVLATQKRQQDDFYYCCDTMARGKYPYYAQRLWEEYDVKLETKEQDFIDIQEGKVDMITFSYYSTGCTTVDENAEKAKGNFTTGAKNPYLQYSEWGWSIDGKGLRYLLNELYGRYQLPLMVVENGLGAVDQLEADGSIHDPYRIAYTREHVKAMRDAIHDGVDLLAYTYWGCIDLVSASTGEMKKRYGFIYVDRNNDGSGTLKRYKKDSFYWYKKVIESNGEDVD
;
A
#
# COMPACT_ATOMS: atom_id res chain seq x y z
N MET A 1 5.94 8.39 -28.29
CA MET A 1 6.59 7.15 -27.83
C MET A 1 5.56 6.40 -27.01
N GLY A 2 5.35 5.11 -27.29
CA GLY A 2 4.45 4.25 -26.53
C GLY A 2 5.18 3.58 -25.35
N PHE A 3 4.51 2.68 -24.66
CA PHE A 3 5.12 1.88 -23.60
C PHE A 3 6.27 1.03 -24.15
N SER A 4 7.29 0.78 -23.32
CA SER A 4 8.37 -0.15 -23.68
C SER A 4 7.80 -1.53 -24.03
N LYS A 5 8.44 -2.26 -24.94
CA LYS A 5 8.04 -3.66 -25.25
C LYS A 5 8.11 -4.58 -24.02
N ASN A 6 8.93 -4.20 -23.04
CA ASN A 6 9.11 -4.92 -21.79
C ASN A 6 8.35 -4.26 -20.63
N PHE A 7 7.41 -3.36 -20.91
CA PHE A 7 6.60 -2.73 -19.88
C PHE A 7 5.77 -3.79 -19.14
N MET A 8 5.85 -3.76 -17.81
CA MET A 8 5.23 -4.79 -16.98
C MET A 8 3.83 -4.36 -16.55
N TRP A 9 2.84 -4.75 -17.34
CA TRP A 9 1.43 -4.63 -16.97
C TRP A 9 1.04 -5.69 -15.93
N GLY A 10 0.25 -5.31 -14.94
CA GLY A 10 -0.11 -6.22 -13.88
C GLY A 10 -1.25 -5.75 -12.98
N GLY A 11 -1.32 -6.38 -11.82
CA GLY A 11 -2.25 -6.08 -10.75
C GLY A 11 -1.61 -6.25 -9.38
N ALA A 12 -2.22 -5.66 -8.36
CA ALA A 12 -1.71 -5.61 -7.00
C ALA A 12 -2.76 -6.04 -5.97
N THR A 13 -2.32 -6.74 -4.93
CA THR A 13 -3.09 -7.06 -3.73
C THR A 13 -2.23 -6.92 -2.47
N ALA A 14 -2.85 -7.10 -1.30
CA ALA A 14 -2.16 -7.25 -0.01
C ALA A 14 -2.65 -8.51 0.71
N ALA A 15 -1.73 -9.19 1.42
CA ALA A 15 -1.99 -10.46 2.09
C ALA A 15 -3.19 -10.37 3.05
N ASN A 16 -3.21 -9.37 3.93
CA ASN A 16 -4.26 -9.14 4.92
C ASN A 16 -5.64 -8.81 4.32
N GLN A 17 -5.72 -8.43 3.04
CA GLN A 17 -6.98 -8.08 2.38
C GLN A 17 -7.52 -9.20 1.50
N CYS A 18 -6.66 -10.14 1.11
CA CYS A 18 -6.93 -11.11 0.05
C CYS A 18 -6.83 -12.56 0.52
N GLU A 19 -5.80 -12.91 1.29
CA GLU A 19 -5.44 -14.31 1.58
C GLU A 19 -6.48 -15.07 2.40
N GLY A 20 -6.97 -14.47 3.48
CA GLY A 20 -7.73 -15.20 4.49
C GLY A 20 -6.88 -16.22 5.25
N ALA A 21 -7.50 -17.33 5.65
CA ALA A 21 -6.84 -18.42 6.37
C ALA A 21 -5.96 -17.90 7.53
N TRP A 22 -6.53 -16.98 8.32
CA TRP A 22 -5.77 -16.11 9.22
C TRP A 22 -5.04 -16.82 10.36
N ASN A 23 -5.51 -18.02 10.73
CA ASN A 23 -4.98 -18.89 11.77
C ASN A 23 -4.52 -20.27 11.24
N VAL A 24 -4.37 -20.41 9.92
CA VAL A 24 -3.96 -21.67 9.26
C VAL A 24 -2.45 -21.68 9.01
N GLY A 25 -1.85 -22.88 9.01
CA GLY A 25 -0.43 -23.06 8.68
C GLY A 25 0.52 -22.44 9.70
N GLY A 26 0.06 -22.24 10.95
CA GLY A 26 0.85 -21.62 12.01
C GLY A 26 0.95 -20.09 11.93
N LYS A 27 0.13 -19.43 11.10
CA LYS A 27 0.08 -17.95 11.04
C LYS A 27 -0.29 -17.37 12.41
N GLY A 28 0.48 -16.39 12.87
CA GLY A 28 0.17 -15.59 14.06
C GLY A 28 -0.90 -14.52 13.80
N MET A 29 -1.45 -13.99 14.88
CA MET A 29 -2.41 -12.89 14.84
C MET A 29 -1.70 -11.58 14.44
N THR A 30 -2.30 -10.84 13.52
CA THR A 30 -1.85 -9.51 13.08
C THR A 30 -2.82 -8.43 13.53
N VAL A 31 -2.40 -7.16 13.47
CA VAL A 31 -3.29 -6.01 13.75
C VAL A 31 -4.54 -5.97 12.86
N SER A 32 -4.47 -6.52 11.65
CA SER A 32 -5.61 -6.63 10.74
C SER A 32 -6.63 -7.67 11.21
N ASP A 33 -6.20 -8.71 11.92
CA ASP A 33 -7.07 -9.80 12.40
C ASP A 33 -7.96 -9.38 13.58
N VAL A 34 -7.71 -8.21 14.18
CA VAL A 34 -8.55 -7.65 15.24
C VAL A 34 -9.29 -6.38 14.79
N SER A 35 -9.31 -6.13 13.48
CA SER A 35 -9.96 -4.97 12.87
C SER A 35 -11.31 -5.35 12.25
N THR A 36 -12.40 -4.86 12.83
CA THR A 36 -13.76 -5.16 12.36
C THR A 36 -14.04 -4.58 10.97
N ALA A 37 -15.12 -5.04 10.34
CA ALA A 37 -15.71 -4.30 9.22
C ALA A 37 -16.28 -2.95 9.69
N GLY A 38 -16.36 -1.99 8.78
CA GLY A 38 -17.01 -0.69 8.94
C GLY A 38 -17.78 -0.33 7.66
N THR A 39 -18.13 0.95 7.49
CA THR A 39 -18.82 1.49 6.31
C THR A 39 -18.31 2.91 6.00
N VAL A 40 -18.84 3.57 4.98
CA VAL A 40 -18.58 4.99 4.71
C VAL A 40 -18.95 5.89 5.90
N SER A 41 -19.98 5.51 6.67
CA SER A 41 -20.51 6.29 7.79
C SER A 41 -20.11 5.78 9.19
N ASP A 42 -19.55 4.57 9.30
CA ASP A 42 -19.21 3.92 10.56
C ASP A 42 -17.75 3.42 10.51
N PRO A 43 -16.85 3.88 11.39
CA PRO A 43 -15.45 3.49 11.32
C PRO A 43 -15.23 2.01 11.59
N ARG A 44 -14.09 1.50 11.12
CA ARG A 44 -13.57 0.21 11.60
C ARG A 44 -13.14 0.35 13.05
N TYR A 45 -13.29 -0.73 13.81
CA TYR A 45 -12.84 -0.79 15.20
C TYR A 45 -11.72 -1.82 15.37
N THR A 46 -10.81 -1.55 16.30
CA THR A 46 -9.88 -2.52 16.87
C THR A 46 -10.49 -3.09 18.14
N THR A 47 -10.64 -4.41 18.22
CA THR A 47 -11.17 -5.09 19.42
C THR A 47 -10.05 -5.47 20.39
N TYR A 48 -10.36 -5.41 21.68
CA TYR A 48 -9.40 -5.66 22.77
C TYR A 48 -10.09 -6.23 24.01
N ILE A 49 -9.28 -6.77 24.93
CA ILE A 49 -9.67 -7.12 26.29
C ILE A 49 -8.88 -6.22 27.24
N THR A 50 -9.56 -5.57 28.18
CA THR A 50 -8.92 -4.71 29.18
C THR A 50 -8.05 -5.53 30.15
N LYS A 51 -7.19 -4.84 30.91
CA LYS A 51 -6.43 -5.45 32.01
C LYS A 51 -7.31 -6.21 33.02
N ASP A 52 -8.56 -5.78 33.20
CA ASP A 52 -9.54 -6.42 34.09
C ASP A 52 -10.35 -7.55 33.42
N GLY A 53 -10.00 -7.94 32.19
CA GLY A 53 -10.64 -9.03 31.46
C GLY A 53 -11.96 -8.68 30.77
N LYS A 54 -12.27 -7.40 30.56
CA LYS A 54 -13.53 -6.97 29.91
C LYS A 54 -13.32 -6.73 28.40
N PRO A 55 -14.22 -7.23 27.53
CA PRO A 55 -14.15 -6.94 26.10
C PRO A 55 -14.42 -5.46 25.83
N GLY A 56 -13.79 -4.92 24.79
CA GLY A 56 -13.96 -3.55 24.34
C GLY A 56 -13.56 -3.36 22.88
N LYS A 57 -13.83 -2.16 22.36
CA LYS A 57 -13.45 -1.74 21.02
C LYS A 57 -13.04 -0.27 20.99
N ALA A 58 -12.05 0.06 20.17
CA ALA A 58 -11.59 1.42 19.93
C ALA A 58 -11.66 1.71 18.42
N ILE A 59 -11.87 2.96 18.02
CA ILE A 59 -11.81 3.32 16.60
C ILE A 59 -10.40 3.00 16.08
N MET A 60 -10.31 2.46 14.87
CA MET A 60 -9.02 2.16 14.24
C MET A 60 -8.09 3.40 14.30
N PHE A 61 -6.81 3.18 14.63
CA PHE A 61 -5.78 4.21 14.90
C PHE A 61 -5.92 5.00 16.21
N GLN A 62 -6.90 4.70 17.06
CA GLN A 62 -6.89 5.19 18.45
C GLN A 62 -6.01 4.30 19.33
N GLU A 63 -5.48 4.91 20.39
CA GLU A 63 -4.77 4.19 21.43
C GLU A 63 -5.75 3.28 22.17
N LEU A 64 -5.27 2.09 22.53
CA LEU A 64 -6.03 1.18 23.39
C LEU A 64 -5.88 1.62 24.84
N PRO A 65 -6.84 1.27 25.73
CA PRO A 65 -6.69 1.51 27.16
C PRO A 65 -5.40 0.88 27.70
N GLU A 66 -4.80 1.53 28.70
CA GLU A 66 -3.56 1.05 29.31
C GLU A 66 -3.71 -0.40 29.82
N GLY A 67 -2.78 -1.27 29.41
CA GLY A 67 -2.78 -2.68 29.77
C GLY A 67 -3.86 -3.53 29.07
N ALA A 68 -4.60 -2.98 28.11
CA ALA A 68 -5.44 -3.78 27.23
C ALA A 68 -4.59 -4.54 26.20
N HIS A 69 -5.05 -5.71 25.80
CA HIS A 69 -4.46 -6.49 24.72
C HIS A 69 -5.50 -6.74 23.62
N ARG A 70 -5.06 -6.70 22.37
CA ARG A 70 -5.89 -6.97 21.19
C ARG A 70 -6.39 -8.40 21.24
N ALA A 71 -7.66 -8.55 20.92
CA ALA A 71 -8.33 -9.84 20.95
C ALA A 71 -9.36 -9.93 19.84
N VAL A 72 -9.53 -11.15 19.32
CA VAL A 72 -10.69 -11.53 18.53
C VAL A 72 -11.84 -11.79 19.51
N LEU A 73 -12.98 -11.16 19.26
CA LEU A 73 -14.17 -11.23 20.09
C LEU A 73 -15.32 -11.80 19.26
N ASP A 74 -16.01 -12.83 19.79
CA ASP A 74 -16.99 -13.63 19.04
C ASP A 74 -18.17 -12.82 18.49
N GLU A 75 -18.50 -11.68 19.12
CA GLU A 75 -19.61 -10.82 18.71
C GLU A 75 -19.31 -9.92 17.49
N TYR A 76 -18.09 -9.94 16.97
CA TYR A 76 -17.67 -9.12 15.82
C TYR A 76 -17.31 -9.94 14.58
N TYR A 77 -17.56 -9.33 13.42
CA TYR A 77 -17.10 -9.85 12.14
C TYR A 77 -15.77 -9.20 11.72
N TYR A 78 -14.80 -10.04 11.39
CA TYR A 78 -13.45 -9.65 10.96
C TYR A 78 -13.24 -10.07 9.50
N PRO A 79 -13.42 -9.14 8.54
CA PRO A 79 -13.44 -9.50 7.12
C PRO A 79 -12.11 -10.08 6.62
N CYS A 80 -10.98 -9.69 7.23
CA CYS A 80 -9.65 -10.18 6.90
C CYS A 80 -9.42 -11.66 7.28
N HIS A 81 -10.24 -12.24 8.17
CA HIS A 81 -10.05 -13.63 8.63
C HIS A 81 -10.16 -14.64 7.50
N GLU A 82 -11.10 -14.40 6.61
CA GLU A 82 -11.32 -15.20 5.40
C GLU A 82 -10.92 -14.47 4.12
N GLY A 83 -10.89 -13.12 4.12
CA GLY A 83 -10.55 -12.35 2.92
C GLY A 83 -11.42 -12.76 1.72
N ILE A 84 -10.77 -13.08 0.60
CA ILE A 84 -11.41 -13.75 -0.54
C ILE A 84 -10.96 -15.21 -0.69
N ASP A 85 -10.31 -15.72 0.35
CA ASP A 85 -9.71 -17.05 0.40
C ASP A 85 -8.68 -17.31 -0.70
N PHE A 86 -7.89 -16.28 -1.07
CA PHE A 86 -6.78 -16.46 -2.02
C PHE A 86 -5.78 -17.52 -1.53
N TYR A 87 -5.66 -17.74 -0.21
CA TYR A 87 -4.81 -18.79 0.34
C TYR A 87 -5.11 -20.18 -0.25
N HIS A 88 -6.39 -20.51 -0.49
CA HIS A 88 -6.79 -21.77 -1.11
C HIS A 88 -7.05 -21.65 -2.62
N HIS A 89 -7.37 -20.45 -3.12
CA HIS A 89 -7.76 -20.19 -4.51
C HIS A 89 -6.67 -19.57 -5.41
N TYR A 90 -5.43 -19.42 -4.91
CA TYR A 90 -4.38 -18.70 -5.64
C TYR A 90 -4.10 -19.27 -7.04
N LYS A 91 -4.29 -20.57 -7.27
CA LYS A 91 -4.03 -21.18 -8.59
C LYS A 91 -5.06 -20.73 -9.61
N GLU A 92 -6.34 -20.77 -9.25
CA GLU A 92 -7.43 -20.31 -10.11
C GLU A 92 -7.33 -18.80 -10.35
N ASP A 93 -6.99 -18.04 -9.31
CA ASP A 93 -6.83 -16.58 -9.39
C ASP A 93 -5.63 -16.21 -10.29
N ILE A 94 -4.49 -16.88 -10.16
CA ILE A 94 -3.31 -16.68 -11.02
C ILE A 94 -3.59 -17.07 -12.47
N ALA A 95 -4.36 -18.14 -12.71
CA ALA A 95 -4.77 -18.50 -14.07
C ALA A 95 -5.60 -17.37 -14.73
N LEU A 96 -6.46 -16.69 -13.97
CA LEU A 96 -7.20 -15.51 -14.47
C LEU A 96 -6.27 -14.31 -14.72
N PHE A 97 -5.25 -14.10 -13.90
CA PHE A 97 -4.23 -13.06 -14.16
C PHE A 97 -3.45 -13.35 -15.45
N ALA A 98 -3.09 -14.61 -15.67
CA ALA A 98 -2.43 -15.06 -16.89
C ALA A 98 -3.33 -14.91 -18.12
N GLU A 99 -4.64 -15.17 -17.99
CA GLU A 99 -5.61 -14.97 -19.06
C GLU A 99 -5.74 -13.48 -19.47
N MET A 100 -5.65 -12.54 -18.52
CA MET A 100 -5.53 -11.11 -18.83
C MET A 100 -4.18 -10.74 -19.47
N GLY A 101 -3.17 -11.61 -19.36
CA GLY A 101 -1.85 -11.40 -19.94
C GLY A 101 -0.86 -10.70 -19.01
N PHE A 102 -1.09 -10.70 -17.69
CA PHE A 102 -0.21 -10.06 -16.71
C PHE A 102 1.27 -10.44 -16.95
N LYS A 103 2.14 -9.45 -16.77
CA LYS A 103 3.61 -9.59 -16.78
C LYS A 103 4.20 -9.51 -15.39
N ILE A 104 3.51 -8.84 -14.48
CA ILE A 104 3.90 -8.70 -13.09
C ILE A 104 2.68 -8.82 -12.19
N PHE A 105 2.85 -9.38 -10.99
CA PHE A 105 1.82 -9.41 -9.96
C PHE A 105 2.42 -8.95 -8.65
N ARG A 106 1.84 -7.89 -8.09
CA ARG A 106 2.24 -7.34 -6.81
C ARG A 106 1.44 -7.96 -5.68
N MET A 107 2.13 -8.46 -4.66
CA MET A 107 1.51 -8.94 -3.43
C MET A 107 2.40 -8.63 -2.22
N SER A 108 1.89 -8.80 -1.01
CA SER A 108 2.70 -8.78 0.21
C SER A 108 2.88 -10.19 0.76
N ILE A 109 3.92 -10.35 1.59
CA ILE A 109 4.09 -11.52 2.45
C ILE A 109 3.67 -11.10 3.86
N SER A 110 2.68 -11.79 4.42
CA SER A 110 2.31 -11.64 5.82
C SER A 110 3.46 -12.06 6.73
N TRP A 111 4.00 -11.08 7.47
CA TRP A 111 5.07 -11.30 8.44
C TRP A 111 4.69 -12.40 9.44
N ALA A 112 3.46 -12.37 9.95
CA ALA A 112 2.97 -13.37 10.90
C ALA A 112 2.83 -14.79 10.31
N ARG A 113 2.91 -14.99 8.99
CA ARG A 113 3.05 -16.36 8.44
C ARG A 113 4.47 -16.88 8.57
N ILE A 114 5.47 -15.99 8.50
CA ILE A 114 6.89 -16.36 8.53
C ILE A 114 7.44 -16.35 9.95
N PHE A 115 7.12 -15.33 10.73
CA PHE A 115 7.44 -15.21 12.15
C PHE A 115 6.14 -14.86 12.90
N PRO A 116 5.41 -15.85 13.44
CA PRO A 116 4.09 -15.65 14.04
C PRO A 116 4.03 -14.58 15.13
N LYS A 117 5.07 -14.45 15.94
CA LYS A 117 5.26 -13.37 16.92
C LYS A 117 6.25 -12.31 16.46
N GLY A 118 7.03 -12.59 15.42
CA GLY A 118 8.06 -11.71 14.88
C GLY A 118 9.44 -11.90 15.52
N ILE A 119 9.53 -12.63 16.64
CA ILE A 119 10.75 -12.79 17.45
C ILE A 119 11.35 -14.20 17.40
N GLU A 120 10.67 -15.15 16.75
CA GLU A 120 11.11 -16.54 16.73
C GLU A 120 12.51 -16.66 16.12
N LYS A 121 13.32 -17.59 16.63
CA LYS A 121 14.68 -17.84 16.12
C LYS A 121 14.66 -18.37 14.69
N GLU A 122 13.77 -19.32 14.41
CA GLU A 122 13.60 -19.94 13.11
C GLU A 122 12.25 -19.54 12.49
N PRO A 123 12.18 -19.38 11.15
CA PRO A 123 10.93 -19.08 10.49
C PRO A 123 9.98 -20.29 10.47
N ASN A 124 8.69 -20.01 10.41
CA ASN A 124 7.66 -21.00 10.17
C ASN A 124 7.75 -21.56 8.74
N LYS A 125 8.06 -22.85 8.64
CA LYS A 125 8.28 -23.55 7.36
C LYS A 125 7.03 -23.59 6.48
N GLU A 126 5.83 -23.72 7.07
CA GLU A 126 4.60 -23.77 6.26
C GLU A 126 4.30 -22.40 5.63
N GLY A 127 4.54 -21.31 6.37
CA GLY A 127 4.45 -19.96 5.82
C GLY A 127 5.37 -19.77 4.61
N LEU A 128 6.64 -20.20 4.71
CA LEU A 128 7.58 -20.14 3.59
C LEU A 128 7.14 -21.00 2.40
N ALA A 129 6.67 -22.22 2.68
CA ALA A 129 6.19 -23.13 1.66
C ALA A 129 4.96 -22.60 0.91
N PHE A 130 4.05 -21.90 1.59
CA PHE A 130 2.89 -21.27 0.96
C PHE A 130 3.31 -20.25 -0.12
N TYR A 131 4.12 -19.25 0.21
CA TYR A 131 4.53 -18.24 -0.77
C TYR A 131 5.43 -18.82 -1.86
N ARG A 132 6.27 -19.83 -1.55
CA ARG A 132 6.99 -20.57 -2.59
C ARG A 132 6.03 -21.14 -3.63
N ARG A 133 4.96 -21.82 -3.21
CA ARG A 133 3.95 -22.38 -4.13
C ARG A 133 3.27 -21.29 -4.95
N VAL A 134 2.98 -20.13 -4.35
CA VAL A 134 2.40 -18.97 -5.06
C VAL A 134 3.37 -18.44 -6.13
N PHE A 135 4.64 -18.21 -5.78
CA PHE A 135 5.65 -17.70 -6.71
C PHE A 135 5.99 -18.70 -7.82
N GLU A 136 6.01 -20.00 -7.52
CA GLU A 136 6.16 -21.05 -8.52
C GLU A 136 4.95 -21.10 -9.47
N GLU A 137 3.74 -20.86 -8.98
CA GLU A 137 2.55 -20.76 -9.81
C GLU A 137 2.59 -19.54 -10.74
N LEU A 138 2.98 -18.36 -10.23
CA LEU A 138 3.21 -17.16 -11.06
C LEU A 138 4.25 -17.43 -12.15
N LYS A 139 5.35 -18.10 -11.79
CA LYS A 139 6.43 -18.45 -12.72
C LYS A 139 5.96 -19.37 -13.85
N LYS A 140 5.02 -20.30 -13.61
CA LYS A 140 4.45 -21.15 -14.68
C LYS A 140 3.80 -20.33 -15.80
N TYR A 141 3.26 -19.16 -15.46
CA TYR A 141 2.62 -18.25 -16.41
C TYR A 141 3.54 -17.10 -16.87
N ASN A 142 4.82 -17.11 -16.48
CA ASN A 142 5.79 -16.03 -16.73
C ASN A 142 5.34 -14.67 -16.18
N ILE A 143 4.72 -14.70 -14.99
CA ILE A 143 4.35 -13.49 -14.25
C ILE A 143 5.43 -13.24 -13.20
N GLU A 144 6.08 -12.08 -13.29
CA GLU A 144 7.08 -11.66 -12.31
C GLU A 144 6.40 -11.28 -10.98
N PRO A 145 6.85 -11.77 -9.82
CA PRO A 145 6.37 -11.29 -8.54
C PRO A 145 7.05 -9.95 -8.17
N LEU A 146 6.23 -8.99 -7.74
CA LEU A 146 6.65 -7.78 -7.04
C LEU A 146 6.22 -7.88 -5.57
N VAL A 147 7.15 -8.11 -4.66
CA VAL A 147 6.82 -8.50 -3.28
C VAL A 147 7.03 -7.35 -2.30
N THR A 148 5.97 -7.01 -1.56
CA THR A 148 6.05 -6.06 -0.44
C THR A 148 6.31 -6.83 0.85
N ILE A 149 7.41 -6.50 1.54
CA ILE A 149 7.83 -7.21 2.76
C ILE A 149 6.90 -6.89 3.94
N PHE A 150 6.51 -5.62 4.09
CA PHE A 150 5.56 -5.19 5.11
C PHE A 150 4.42 -4.36 4.52
N HIS A 151 3.19 -4.83 4.71
CA HIS A 151 1.99 -4.15 4.21
C HIS A 151 0.93 -4.08 5.32
N TYR A 152 1.18 -3.23 6.32
CA TYR A 152 0.26 -2.93 7.42
C TYR A 152 -0.18 -4.16 8.27
N ASP A 153 0.55 -5.27 8.18
CA ASP A 153 0.18 -6.59 8.68
C ASP A 153 1.13 -7.06 9.79
N MET A 154 1.39 -6.17 10.74
CA MET A 154 2.29 -6.44 11.86
C MET A 154 1.76 -7.54 12.79
N PRO A 155 2.58 -8.51 13.21
CA PRO A 155 2.25 -9.43 14.29
C PRO A 155 1.85 -8.66 15.56
N VAL A 156 0.73 -9.03 16.18
CA VAL A 156 0.23 -8.36 17.40
C VAL A 156 1.27 -8.37 18.52
N TYR A 157 2.07 -9.43 18.63
CA TYR A 157 3.13 -9.52 19.62
C TYR A 157 4.15 -8.38 19.51
N LEU A 158 4.56 -8.00 18.29
CA LEU A 158 5.52 -6.89 18.10
C LEU A 158 4.92 -5.55 18.54
N GLU A 159 3.63 -5.34 18.32
CA GLU A 159 2.93 -4.12 18.75
C GLU A 159 2.79 -4.05 20.27
N GLU A 160 2.38 -5.14 20.91
CA GLU A 160 1.98 -5.13 22.33
C GLU A 160 3.13 -5.34 23.29
N GLU A 161 4.03 -6.27 22.97
CA GLU A 161 5.11 -6.65 23.86
C GLU A 161 6.37 -5.82 23.60
N LEU A 162 6.55 -5.37 22.36
CA LEU A 162 7.71 -4.56 21.97
C LEU A 162 7.37 -3.10 21.70
N GLY A 163 6.10 -2.68 21.66
CA GLY A 163 5.73 -1.28 21.39
C GLY A 163 5.82 -0.87 19.92
N GLY A 164 5.79 -1.84 19.01
CA GLY A 164 5.79 -1.62 17.57
C GLY A 164 7.04 -0.89 17.08
N TRP A 165 6.92 -0.12 16.01
CA TRP A 165 8.04 0.60 15.38
C TRP A 165 8.64 1.73 16.22
N GLY A 166 8.02 2.08 17.35
CA GLY A 166 8.66 2.92 18.36
C GLY A 166 9.89 2.25 18.99
N ASN A 167 9.96 0.92 18.95
CA ASN A 167 11.08 0.16 19.49
C ASN A 167 12.13 -0.16 18.42
N ARG A 168 13.37 0.20 18.75
CA ARG A 168 14.53 0.05 17.89
C ARG A 168 14.87 -1.41 17.55
N GLU A 169 14.51 -2.37 18.41
CA GLU A 169 14.76 -3.80 18.18
C GLU A 169 14.10 -4.30 16.88
N LEU A 170 13.00 -3.68 16.45
CA LEU A 170 12.32 -4.05 15.20
C LEU A 170 13.19 -3.83 13.96
N ILE A 171 14.22 -2.99 14.01
CA ILE A 171 15.19 -2.85 12.92
C ILE A 171 15.87 -4.19 12.64
N ASP A 172 16.37 -4.86 13.69
CA ASP A 172 17.10 -6.11 13.57
C ASP A 172 16.14 -7.28 13.23
N LEU A 173 14.94 -7.28 13.83
CA LEU A 173 13.90 -8.28 13.52
C LEU A 173 13.45 -8.19 12.06
N PHE A 174 13.29 -6.97 11.52
CA PHE A 174 12.90 -6.76 10.13
C PHE A 174 14.03 -7.09 9.15
N GLU A 175 15.29 -6.76 9.47
CA GLU A 175 16.43 -7.20 8.66
C GLU A 175 16.50 -8.73 8.60
N LYS A 176 16.35 -9.41 9.74
CA LYS A 176 16.29 -10.87 9.81
C LYS A 176 15.17 -11.42 8.94
N TYR A 177 13.96 -10.84 9.06
CA TYR A 177 12.82 -11.23 8.24
C TYR A 177 13.13 -11.09 6.75
N GLY A 178 13.63 -9.92 6.32
CA GLY A 178 14.05 -9.68 4.94
C GLY A 178 15.10 -10.68 4.44
N ARG A 179 16.15 -10.95 5.24
CA ARG A 179 17.19 -11.95 4.90
C ARG A 179 16.63 -13.35 4.70
N VAL A 180 15.66 -13.78 5.52
CA VAL A 180 15.00 -15.08 5.33
C VAL A 180 14.25 -15.11 4.00
N LEU A 181 13.48 -14.06 3.68
CA LEU A 181 12.75 -13.99 2.42
C LEU A 181 13.68 -14.00 1.21
N PHE A 182 14.73 -13.18 1.22
CA PHE A 182 15.67 -13.10 0.10
C PHE A 182 16.40 -14.42 -0.14
N ASN A 183 16.81 -15.13 0.92
CA ASN A 183 17.44 -16.45 0.77
C ASN A 183 16.44 -17.50 0.27
N GLU A 184 15.24 -17.55 0.85
CA GLU A 184 14.23 -18.55 0.48
C GLU A 184 13.78 -18.37 -0.98
N TYR A 185 13.53 -17.14 -1.41
CA TYR A 185 12.93 -16.84 -2.72
C TYR A 185 13.94 -16.33 -3.75
N LYS A 186 15.24 -16.51 -3.50
CA LYS A 186 16.29 -16.20 -4.47
C LYS A 186 16.03 -16.90 -5.81
N GLY A 187 16.02 -16.13 -6.89
CA GLY A 187 15.74 -16.64 -8.24
C GLY A 187 14.26 -16.91 -8.55
N LEU A 188 13.36 -16.71 -7.58
CA LEU A 188 11.92 -16.67 -7.80
C LEU A 188 11.38 -15.24 -7.78
N VAL A 189 11.97 -14.35 -6.95
CA VAL A 189 11.53 -12.96 -6.83
C VAL A 189 12.69 -12.01 -7.10
N LYS A 190 12.49 -11.12 -8.06
CA LYS A 190 13.45 -10.08 -8.45
C LYS A 190 13.11 -8.72 -7.84
N TYR A 191 11.83 -8.36 -7.78
CA TYR A 191 11.39 -7.03 -7.37
C TYR A 191 10.78 -7.06 -5.97
N TRP A 192 11.27 -6.16 -5.12
CA TRP A 192 10.91 -6.09 -3.70
C TRP A 192 10.57 -4.66 -3.30
N LEU A 193 9.68 -4.51 -2.32
CA LEU A 193 9.36 -3.25 -1.66
C LEU A 193 9.48 -3.46 -0.14
N THR A 194 10.08 -2.52 0.58
CA THR A 194 10.27 -2.69 2.03
C THR A 194 8.99 -2.45 2.82
N PHE A 195 8.51 -1.21 2.84
CA PHE A 195 7.35 -0.76 3.60
C PHE A 195 6.32 -0.20 2.64
N ASN A 196 5.10 -0.75 2.66
CA ASN A 196 3.99 -0.16 1.92
C ASN A 196 3.68 1.24 2.46
N GLU A 197 3.55 2.21 1.55
CA GLU A 197 3.19 3.60 1.82
C GLU A 197 3.84 4.13 3.10
N ILE A 198 5.16 4.05 3.14
CA ILE A 198 5.95 4.29 4.36
C ILE A 198 5.67 5.66 5.00
N ASN A 199 5.20 6.65 4.23
CA ASN A 199 4.82 7.97 4.72
C ASN A 199 3.49 8.00 5.50
N SER A 200 2.72 6.92 5.55
CA SER A 200 1.45 6.86 6.29
C SER A 200 1.49 7.35 7.75
N PRO A 201 2.52 7.06 8.58
CA PRO A 201 2.58 7.57 9.95
C PRO A 201 2.46 9.10 10.06
N ILE A 202 3.10 9.84 9.16
CA ILE A 202 3.03 11.31 9.16
C ILE A 202 1.79 11.83 8.44
N LEU A 203 1.24 11.08 7.48
CA LEU A 203 0.01 11.48 6.78
C LEU A 203 -1.22 11.46 7.68
N LEU A 204 -1.23 10.65 8.75
CA LEU A 204 -2.34 10.60 9.71
C LEU A 204 -2.73 11.97 10.27
N ARG A 205 -1.77 12.89 10.41
CA ARG A 205 -2.02 14.26 10.89
C ARG A 205 -2.97 15.05 9.98
N ASN A 206 -3.04 14.70 8.70
CA ASN A 206 -3.91 15.37 7.74
C ASN A 206 -5.37 14.93 7.90
N TYR A 207 -5.62 13.74 8.47
CA TYR A 207 -6.96 13.16 8.58
C TYR A 207 -7.59 13.34 9.97
N ILE A 208 -6.80 13.66 10.98
CA ILE A 208 -7.24 13.76 12.37
C ILE A 208 -7.18 15.22 12.82
N GLN A 209 -8.32 15.79 13.19
CA GLN A 209 -8.36 17.14 13.75
C GLN A 209 -7.60 17.21 15.07
N ASN A 210 -6.87 18.32 15.29
CA ASN A 210 -6.05 18.54 16.48
C ASN A 210 -5.02 17.42 16.73
N TYR A 211 -4.40 16.89 15.67
CA TYR A 211 -3.41 15.83 15.79
C TYR A 211 -2.27 16.23 16.75
N PRO A 212 -2.03 15.47 17.85
CA PRO A 212 -1.08 15.85 18.88
C PRO A 212 0.36 15.91 18.36
N LYS A 213 1.14 16.92 18.82
CA LYS A 213 2.58 17.00 18.52
C LYS A 213 3.35 15.75 19.00
N SER A 214 2.95 15.17 20.13
CA SER A 214 3.55 13.92 20.64
C SER A 214 3.43 12.77 19.64
N ARG A 215 2.27 12.62 18.98
CA ARG A 215 2.08 11.61 17.95
C ARG A 215 2.92 11.88 16.70
N MET A 216 3.15 13.15 16.33
CA MET A 216 4.11 13.47 15.27
C MET A 216 5.55 13.10 15.64
N LYS A 217 5.94 13.32 16.90
CA LYS A 217 7.25 12.91 17.42
C LYS A 217 7.42 11.39 17.33
N GLU A 218 6.42 10.63 17.76
CA GLU A 218 6.39 9.17 17.65
C GLU A 218 6.41 8.69 16.19
N ALA A 219 5.65 9.34 15.30
CA ALA A 219 5.61 9.02 13.88
C ALA A 219 6.97 9.25 13.21
N LEU A 220 7.66 10.34 13.54
CA LEU A 220 8.99 10.64 13.01
C LEU A 220 10.07 9.71 13.57
N GLN A 221 9.96 9.28 14.84
CA GLN A 221 10.85 8.25 15.40
C GLN A 221 10.60 6.88 14.77
N THR A 222 9.33 6.50 14.58
CA THR A 222 8.92 5.30 13.85
C THR A 222 9.51 5.29 12.43
N LEU A 223 9.39 6.41 11.71
CA LEU A 223 9.96 6.56 10.38
C LEU A 223 11.49 6.43 10.40
N HIS A 224 12.18 7.00 11.39
CA HIS A 224 13.63 6.81 11.52
C HIS A 224 14.00 5.32 11.60
N HIS A 225 13.36 4.55 12.48
CA HIS A 225 13.58 3.11 12.57
C HIS A 225 13.26 2.38 11.26
N GLN A 226 12.15 2.73 10.60
CA GLN A 226 11.77 2.14 9.31
C GLN A 226 12.75 2.50 8.18
N PHE A 227 13.32 3.71 8.15
CA PHE A 227 14.36 4.08 7.17
C PHE A 227 15.62 3.26 7.36
N VAL A 228 16.09 3.11 8.60
CA VAL A 228 17.27 2.28 8.90
C VAL A 228 16.99 0.81 8.56
N ALA A 229 15.84 0.28 8.96
CA ALA A 229 15.44 -1.09 8.66
C ALA A 229 15.32 -1.35 7.15
N SER A 230 14.72 -0.41 6.40
CA SER A 230 14.63 -0.47 4.95
C SER A 230 16.03 -0.50 4.33
N ALA A 231 16.92 0.40 4.75
CA ALA A 231 18.25 0.51 4.19
C ALA A 231 19.11 -0.75 4.45
N ARG A 232 19.00 -1.35 5.65
CA ARG A 232 19.63 -2.64 5.95
C ARG A 232 19.07 -3.78 5.11
N VAL A 233 17.75 -3.80 4.87
CA VAL A 233 17.10 -4.78 4.00
C VAL A 233 17.52 -4.60 2.53
N VAL A 234 17.67 -3.38 2.03
CA VAL A 234 18.25 -3.11 0.70
C VAL A 234 19.65 -3.70 0.59
N ARG A 235 20.53 -3.39 1.54
CA ARG A 235 21.90 -3.94 1.58
C ARG A 235 21.89 -5.47 1.62
N ALA A 236 21.07 -6.06 2.48
CA ALA A 236 20.93 -7.50 2.59
C ALA A 236 20.48 -8.15 1.27
N ALA A 237 19.56 -7.52 0.53
CA ALA A 237 19.13 -8.00 -0.78
C ALA A 237 20.29 -8.04 -1.76
N HIS A 238 21.06 -6.95 -1.86
CA HIS A 238 22.19 -6.84 -2.78
C HIS A 238 23.36 -7.76 -2.40
N GLU A 239 23.61 -7.97 -1.10
CA GLU A 239 24.58 -8.95 -0.58
C GLU A 239 24.21 -10.39 -1.00
N ILE A 240 22.93 -10.74 -0.89
CA ILE A 240 22.42 -12.09 -1.21
C ILE A 240 22.34 -12.29 -2.73
N SER A 241 21.91 -11.27 -3.47
CA SER A 241 21.77 -11.31 -4.92
C SER A 241 21.77 -9.89 -5.53
N PRO A 242 22.80 -9.50 -6.30
CA PRO A 242 22.88 -8.17 -6.91
C PRO A 242 21.79 -7.91 -7.97
N ASP A 243 21.11 -8.96 -8.45
CA ASP A 243 20.00 -8.86 -9.40
C ASP A 243 18.70 -8.37 -8.77
N MET A 244 18.56 -8.46 -7.44
CA MET A 244 17.37 -7.98 -6.75
C MET A 244 17.25 -6.46 -6.86
N LYS A 245 16.02 -5.99 -7.05
CA LYS A 245 15.66 -4.57 -7.07
C LYS A 245 14.74 -4.26 -5.92
N VAL A 246 15.18 -3.39 -5.03
CA VAL A 246 14.44 -3.01 -3.82
C VAL A 246 13.99 -1.56 -3.95
N GLY A 247 12.68 -1.35 -3.99
CA GLY A 247 12.07 -0.04 -4.13
C GLY A 247 11.56 0.54 -2.83
N ALA A 248 11.46 1.86 -2.80
CA ALA A 248 10.57 2.55 -1.86
C ALA A 248 9.12 2.34 -2.32
N MET A 249 8.16 2.42 -1.39
CA MET A 249 6.74 2.48 -1.71
C MET A 249 6.09 3.63 -0.93
N LEU A 250 5.57 4.62 -1.65
CA LEU A 250 5.00 5.84 -1.09
C LEU A 250 3.48 5.90 -1.35
N GLY A 251 2.73 6.38 -0.36
CA GLY A 251 1.35 6.80 -0.55
C GLY A 251 1.31 8.06 -1.41
N GLY A 252 0.70 7.98 -2.59
CA GLY A 252 0.65 9.03 -3.62
C GLY A 252 -0.08 10.30 -3.25
N VAL A 253 0.48 11.09 -2.34
CA VAL A 253 -0.07 12.39 -1.98
C VAL A 253 0.31 13.42 -3.05
N CYS A 254 -0.55 13.57 -4.05
CA CYS A 254 -0.45 14.64 -5.03
C CYS A 254 -1.37 15.79 -4.63
N SER A 255 -0.80 16.99 -4.48
CA SER A 255 -1.58 18.18 -4.15
C SER A 255 -1.15 19.39 -4.97
N TYR A 256 -2.16 20.13 -5.47
CA TYR A 256 -1.99 21.40 -6.17
C TYR A 256 -2.22 22.59 -5.23
N PRO A 257 -1.67 23.76 -5.53
CA PRO A 257 -2.18 24.99 -4.92
C PRO A 257 -3.59 25.26 -5.46
N LEU A 258 -4.52 25.66 -4.59
CA LEU A 258 -5.89 25.99 -5.02
C LEU A 258 -5.90 27.19 -5.96
N THR A 259 -5.05 28.19 -5.70
CA THR A 259 -4.92 29.40 -6.50
C THR A 259 -3.46 29.72 -6.82
N CYS A 260 -3.22 30.71 -7.67
CA CYS A 260 -1.87 31.23 -7.90
C CYS A 260 -1.38 32.19 -6.79
N ASN A 261 -2.11 32.31 -5.68
CA ASN A 261 -1.64 33.04 -4.50
C ASN A 261 -0.29 32.47 -4.07
N PRO A 262 0.77 33.30 -3.95
CA PRO A 262 2.08 32.84 -3.48
C PRO A 262 2.03 32.05 -2.17
N ASP A 263 1.11 32.37 -1.27
CA ASP A 263 0.95 31.65 -0.01
C ASP A 263 0.41 30.22 -0.21
N ASP A 264 -0.52 30.02 -1.16
CA ASP A 264 -1.00 28.68 -1.54
C ASP A 264 0.13 27.86 -2.18
N VAL A 265 0.97 28.50 -3.00
CA VAL A 265 2.12 27.87 -3.65
C VAL A 265 3.14 27.42 -2.60
N LEU A 266 3.50 28.29 -1.66
CA LEU A 266 4.44 27.95 -0.57
C LEU A 266 3.86 26.88 0.37
N ALA A 267 2.57 26.97 0.71
CA ALA A 267 1.90 25.96 1.52
C ALA A 267 1.89 24.59 0.83
N THR A 268 1.64 24.55 -0.48
CA THR A 268 1.68 23.32 -1.27
C THR A 268 3.09 22.73 -1.33
N GLN A 269 4.12 23.57 -1.54
CA GLN A 269 5.51 23.12 -1.53
C GLN A 269 5.90 22.53 -0.18
N LYS A 270 5.59 23.21 0.92
CA LYS A 270 5.85 22.71 2.29
C LYS A 270 5.13 21.39 2.51
N ARG A 271 3.87 21.29 2.09
CA ARG A 271 3.09 20.06 2.22
C ARG A 271 3.73 18.89 1.46
N GLN A 272 4.15 19.08 0.22
CA GLN A 272 4.85 18.04 -0.55
C GLN A 272 6.17 17.62 0.08
N GLN A 273 6.94 18.59 0.60
CA GLN A 273 8.16 18.32 1.37
C GLN A 273 7.90 17.44 2.58
N ASP A 274 6.88 17.78 3.37
CA ASP A 274 6.59 17.11 4.64
C ASP A 274 5.90 15.76 4.41
N ASP A 275 4.91 15.67 3.52
CA ASP A 275 4.03 14.50 3.34
C ASP A 275 4.63 13.39 2.47
N PHE A 276 5.48 13.75 1.50
CA PHE A 276 5.93 12.82 0.47
C PHE A 276 7.45 12.80 0.36
N TYR A 277 8.06 13.95 0.11
CA TYR A 277 9.49 14.00 -0.17
C TYR A 277 10.36 13.72 1.06
N TYR A 278 9.90 13.95 2.29
CA TYR A 278 10.67 13.60 3.50
C TYR A 278 11.10 12.13 3.51
N CYS A 279 10.16 11.23 3.22
CA CYS A 279 10.42 9.79 3.16
C CYS A 279 11.20 9.43 1.90
N CYS A 280 10.73 9.91 0.74
CA CYS A 280 11.32 9.54 -0.55
C CYS A 280 12.77 10.08 -0.72
N ASP A 281 13.06 11.31 -0.31
CA ASP A 281 14.43 11.86 -0.29
C ASP A 281 15.34 11.02 0.60
N THR A 282 14.88 10.64 1.80
CA THR A 282 15.67 9.84 2.73
C THR A 282 16.06 8.49 2.13
N MET A 283 15.10 7.78 1.53
CA MET A 283 15.32 6.46 0.96
C MET A 283 16.08 6.47 -0.38
N ALA A 284 15.80 7.44 -1.26
CA ALA A 284 16.39 7.51 -2.60
C ALA A 284 17.77 8.18 -2.60
N ARG A 285 17.98 9.19 -1.75
CA ARG A 285 19.25 9.94 -1.69
C ARG A 285 20.18 9.46 -0.58
N GLY A 286 19.69 8.62 0.33
CA GLY A 286 20.48 8.07 1.43
C GLY A 286 20.86 9.10 2.47
N LYS A 287 20.04 10.13 2.66
CA LYS A 287 20.21 11.16 3.70
C LYS A 287 18.92 11.92 3.93
N TYR A 288 18.73 12.42 5.15
CA TYR A 288 17.63 13.35 5.44
C TYR A 288 17.68 14.58 4.54
N PRO A 289 16.53 15.07 4.05
CA PRO A 289 16.48 16.27 3.22
C PRO A 289 16.87 17.53 4.01
N TYR A 290 17.31 18.57 3.31
CA TYR A 290 17.78 19.81 3.94
C TYR A 290 16.72 20.53 4.81
N TYR A 291 15.43 20.29 4.53
CA TYR A 291 14.31 20.84 5.31
C TYR A 291 13.88 19.94 6.48
N ALA A 292 14.53 18.79 6.69
CA ALA A 292 14.19 17.90 7.80
C ALA A 292 14.29 18.61 9.16
N GLN A 293 15.30 19.46 9.33
CA GLN A 293 15.48 20.24 10.56
C GLN A 293 14.27 21.14 10.85
N ARG A 294 13.71 21.81 9.82
CA ARG A 294 12.48 22.60 9.96
C ARG A 294 11.33 21.73 10.48
N LEU A 295 11.16 20.54 9.90
CA LEU A 295 10.10 19.61 10.30
C LEU A 295 10.28 19.15 11.75
N TRP A 296 11.51 18.86 12.16
CA TRP A 296 11.81 18.46 13.53
C TRP A 296 11.60 19.58 14.54
N GLU A 297 12.01 20.81 14.22
CA GLU A 297 11.79 22.00 15.06
C GLU A 297 10.30 22.32 15.22
N GLU A 298 9.51 22.22 14.15
CA GLU A 298 8.06 22.49 14.15
C GLU A 298 7.30 21.58 15.14
N TYR A 299 7.72 20.33 15.25
CA TYR A 299 7.11 19.31 16.10
C TYR A 299 7.89 19.00 17.39
N ASP A 300 8.93 19.78 17.71
CA ASP A 300 9.80 19.58 18.89
C ASP A 300 10.36 18.13 18.99
N VAL A 301 10.86 17.65 17.84
CA VAL A 301 11.38 16.30 17.68
C VAL A 301 12.89 16.31 17.82
N LYS A 302 13.37 15.50 18.75
CA LYS A 302 14.76 15.04 18.79
C LYS A 302 14.74 13.54 18.55
N LEU A 303 15.19 13.14 17.37
CA LEU A 303 15.26 11.72 17.01
C LEU A 303 16.31 11.01 17.86
N GLU A 304 15.96 9.84 18.36
CA GLU A 304 16.89 8.89 18.95
C GLU A 304 17.59 8.13 17.81
N THR A 305 18.86 8.47 17.58
CA THR A 305 19.66 7.97 16.46
C THR A 305 21.02 7.46 16.94
N LYS A 306 21.68 6.65 16.10
CA LYS A 306 23.09 6.25 16.22
C LYS A 306 23.86 6.70 14.98
N GLU A 307 25.17 6.88 15.10
CA GLU A 307 26.06 7.17 13.96
C GLU A 307 25.85 6.16 12.81
N GLN A 308 25.75 4.88 13.16
CA GLN A 308 25.53 3.78 12.21
C GLN A 308 24.23 3.92 11.42
N ASP A 309 23.20 4.60 11.95
CA ASP A 309 21.93 4.75 11.25
C ASP A 309 22.07 5.59 9.98
N PHE A 310 22.90 6.63 10.04
CA PHE A 310 23.16 7.48 8.88
C PHE A 310 24.00 6.74 7.82
N ILE A 311 24.93 5.89 8.26
CA ILE A 311 25.71 5.02 7.38
C ILE A 311 24.79 4.01 6.70
N ASP A 312 23.95 3.33 7.48
CA ASP A 312 23.00 2.34 6.97
C ASP A 312 22.08 2.98 5.91
N ILE A 313 21.48 4.15 6.22
CA ILE A 313 20.64 4.91 5.28
C ILE A 313 21.41 5.31 4.01
N GLN A 314 22.66 5.74 4.14
CA GLN A 314 23.47 6.16 2.99
C GLN A 314 23.84 4.99 2.07
N GLU A 315 24.13 3.83 2.64
CA GLU A 315 24.54 2.63 1.90
C GLU A 315 23.34 1.85 1.34
N GLY A 316 22.18 1.92 1.98
CA GLY A 316 20.96 1.20 1.60
C GLY A 316 19.95 2.01 0.80
N LYS A 317 20.40 2.75 -0.23
CA LYS A 317 19.51 3.51 -1.12
C LYS A 317 18.68 2.59 -2.00
N VAL A 318 17.40 2.92 -2.17
CA VAL A 318 16.49 2.15 -3.03
C VAL A 318 16.89 2.22 -4.51
N ASP A 319 16.61 1.15 -5.23
CA ASP A 319 16.88 1.01 -6.67
C ASP A 319 15.83 1.70 -7.55
N MET A 320 14.62 1.88 -7.01
CA MET A 320 13.45 2.37 -7.74
C MET A 320 12.48 3.09 -6.80
N ILE A 321 11.68 3.99 -7.37
CA ILE A 321 10.62 4.68 -6.63
C ILE A 321 9.29 4.11 -7.10
N THR A 322 8.57 3.51 -6.16
CA THR A 322 7.21 3.03 -6.42
C THR A 322 6.22 3.80 -5.57
N PHE A 323 5.01 3.95 -6.07
CA PHE A 323 3.98 4.72 -5.37
C PHE A 323 2.58 4.23 -5.73
N SER A 324 1.65 4.44 -4.80
CA SER A 324 0.22 4.40 -5.10
C SER A 324 -0.21 5.72 -5.72
N TYR A 325 -1.23 5.73 -6.57
CA TYR A 325 -1.86 6.97 -7.04
C TYR A 325 -3.35 6.72 -7.25
N TYR A 326 -4.18 7.59 -6.68
CA TYR A 326 -5.63 7.44 -6.80
C TYR A 326 -6.36 8.77 -7.09
N SER A 327 -5.86 9.88 -6.53
CA SER A 327 -6.54 11.17 -6.53
C SER A 327 -5.57 12.32 -6.24
N THR A 328 -5.99 13.55 -6.54
CA THR A 328 -5.30 14.79 -6.14
C THR A 328 -6.15 15.63 -5.20
N GLY A 329 -5.50 16.41 -4.32
CA GLY A 329 -6.15 17.41 -3.45
C GLY A 329 -5.64 18.83 -3.71
N CYS A 330 -6.34 19.86 -3.23
CA CYS A 330 -5.83 21.23 -3.26
C CYS A 330 -5.39 21.72 -1.87
N THR A 331 -4.29 22.46 -1.81
CA THR A 331 -3.80 23.14 -0.62
C THR A 331 -4.02 24.64 -0.76
N THR A 332 -4.51 25.27 0.31
CA THR A 332 -4.82 26.70 0.35
C THR A 332 -4.65 27.26 1.75
N VAL A 333 -4.30 28.53 1.86
CA VAL A 333 -4.33 29.29 3.12
C VAL A 333 -5.69 29.95 3.40
N ASP A 334 -6.62 29.92 2.45
CA ASP A 334 -7.99 30.41 2.66
C ASP A 334 -8.79 29.44 3.54
N GLU A 335 -9.03 29.84 4.78
CA GLU A 335 -9.81 29.08 5.76
C GLU A 335 -11.27 28.86 5.35
N ASN A 336 -11.79 29.67 4.41
CA ASN A 336 -13.18 29.59 3.92
C ASN A 336 -13.35 28.68 2.69
N ALA A 337 -12.27 28.14 2.15
CA ALA A 337 -12.35 27.29 0.96
C ALA A 337 -13.22 26.04 1.20
N GLU A 338 -14.03 25.68 0.20
CA GLU A 338 -14.82 24.45 0.24
C GLU A 338 -13.87 23.25 0.41
N LYS A 339 -14.03 22.48 1.48
CA LYS A 339 -13.22 21.29 1.74
C LYS A 339 -13.74 20.10 0.94
N ALA A 340 -12.82 19.31 0.39
CA ALA A 340 -13.19 18.04 -0.22
C ALA A 340 -13.74 17.10 0.87
N LYS A 341 -14.81 16.36 0.54
CA LYS A 341 -15.47 15.41 1.45
C LYS A 341 -15.21 14.00 0.95
N GLY A 342 -14.65 13.13 1.78
CA GLY A 342 -14.33 11.76 1.42
C GLY A 342 -13.49 11.05 2.47
N ASN A 343 -13.45 9.72 2.43
CA ASN A 343 -12.56 8.97 3.31
C ASN A 343 -11.12 9.17 2.84
N PHE A 344 -10.19 9.45 3.76
CA PHE A 344 -8.80 9.79 3.42
C PHE A 344 -8.64 10.92 2.38
N THR A 345 -9.59 11.85 2.31
CA THR A 345 -9.49 13.04 1.44
C THR A 345 -9.20 14.27 2.30
N THR A 346 -8.21 15.10 1.92
CA THR A 346 -7.78 16.28 2.70
C THR A 346 -7.50 17.48 1.82
N GLY A 347 -7.77 18.67 2.35
CA GLY A 347 -7.57 19.94 1.66
C GLY A 347 -8.84 20.47 0.99
N ALA A 348 -8.66 21.54 0.21
CA ALA A 348 -9.73 22.18 -0.53
C ALA A 348 -10.17 21.30 -1.71
N LYS A 349 -11.45 21.43 -2.06
CA LYS A 349 -12.05 20.81 -3.24
C LYS A 349 -11.50 21.48 -4.49
N ASN A 350 -11.12 20.66 -5.46
CA ASN A 350 -10.71 21.13 -6.76
C ASN A 350 -11.98 21.34 -7.61
N PRO A 351 -12.30 22.58 -8.03
CA PRO A 351 -13.52 22.87 -8.77
C PRO A 351 -13.53 22.29 -10.20
N TYR A 352 -12.39 21.79 -10.69
CA TYR A 352 -12.24 21.25 -12.04
C TYR A 352 -12.33 19.72 -12.11
N LEU A 353 -12.40 19.03 -10.97
CA LEU A 353 -12.38 17.56 -10.91
C LEU A 353 -13.73 16.98 -10.51
N GLN A 354 -13.98 15.77 -11.01
CA GLN A 354 -15.07 14.92 -10.53
C GLN A 354 -14.62 14.08 -9.33
N TYR A 355 -15.57 13.57 -8.56
CA TYR A 355 -15.33 12.82 -7.35
C TYR A 355 -16.14 11.52 -7.35
N SER A 356 -15.52 10.43 -6.89
CA SER A 356 -16.18 9.14 -6.65
C SER A 356 -17.18 9.20 -5.49
N GLU A 357 -17.99 8.16 -5.31
CA GLU A 357 -18.93 8.02 -4.18
C GLU A 357 -18.22 8.05 -2.81
N TRP A 358 -16.95 7.61 -2.76
CA TRP A 358 -16.11 7.67 -1.57
C TRP A 358 -15.38 9.02 -1.40
N GLY A 359 -15.57 9.98 -2.32
CA GLY A 359 -15.03 11.34 -2.22
C GLY A 359 -13.61 11.52 -2.76
N TRP A 360 -13.09 10.52 -3.48
CA TRP A 360 -11.77 10.58 -4.11
C TRP A 360 -11.90 11.26 -5.47
N SER A 361 -11.05 12.26 -5.74
CA SER A 361 -11.06 12.96 -7.03
C SER A 361 -10.56 12.06 -8.16
N ILE A 362 -11.12 12.23 -9.36
CA ILE A 362 -10.71 11.52 -10.56
C ILE A 362 -9.82 12.47 -11.37
N ASP A 363 -8.52 12.20 -11.40
CA ASP A 363 -7.53 13.05 -12.05
C ASP A 363 -6.42 12.23 -12.72
N GLY A 364 -6.62 11.82 -13.97
CA GLY A 364 -5.54 11.16 -14.74
C GLY A 364 -4.34 12.09 -14.96
N LYS A 365 -4.54 13.40 -15.13
CA LYS A 365 -3.45 14.35 -15.39
C LYS A 365 -2.52 14.52 -14.18
N GLY A 366 -3.06 14.39 -12.98
CA GLY A 366 -2.26 14.37 -11.75
C GLY A 366 -1.28 13.20 -11.69
N LEU A 367 -1.60 12.05 -12.30
CA LEU A 367 -0.65 10.94 -12.41
C LEU A 367 0.53 11.34 -13.31
N ARG A 368 0.26 11.97 -14.46
CA ARG A 368 1.31 12.49 -15.35
C ARG A 368 2.18 13.54 -14.64
N TYR A 369 1.55 14.44 -13.89
CA TYR A 369 2.26 15.44 -13.09
C TYR A 369 3.20 14.77 -12.08
N LEU A 370 2.68 13.86 -11.24
CA LEU A 370 3.47 13.18 -10.22
C LEU A 370 4.61 12.35 -10.83
N LEU A 371 4.37 11.65 -11.95
CA LEU A 371 5.41 10.90 -12.67
C LEU A 371 6.57 11.80 -13.11
N ASN A 372 6.26 12.95 -13.72
CA ASN A 372 7.27 13.93 -14.14
C ASN A 372 8.03 14.52 -12.93
N GLU A 373 7.32 14.88 -11.86
CA GLU A 373 7.94 15.42 -10.65
C GLU A 373 8.91 14.43 -10.00
N LEU A 374 8.48 13.17 -9.83
CA LEU A 374 9.30 12.12 -9.22
C LEU A 374 10.51 11.80 -10.10
N TYR A 375 10.30 11.62 -11.41
CA TYR A 375 11.41 11.31 -12.30
C TYR A 375 12.40 12.48 -12.38
N GLY A 376 11.92 13.72 -12.56
CA GLY A 376 12.77 14.91 -12.59
C GLY A 376 13.57 15.12 -11.30
N ARG A 377 13.01 14.73 -10.15
CA ARG A 377 13.66 14.89 -8.83
C ARG A 377 14.73 13.83 -8.52
N TYR A 378 14.52 12.59 -8.94
CA TYR A 378 15.33 11.45 -8.50
C TYR A 378 16.07 10.74 -9.63
N GLN A 379 15.56 10.80 -10.87
CA GLN A 379 16.11 10.08 -12.03
C GLN A 379 16.31 8.57 -11.75
N LEU A 380 15.43 8.00 -10.93
CA LEU A 380 15.33 6.58 -10.68
C LEU A 380 14.14 6.01 -11.46
N PRO A 381 14.19 4.73 -11.87
CA PRO A 381 13.05 4.08 -12.51
C PRO A 381 11.81 4.11 -11.61
N LEU A 382 10.66 4.34 -12.21
CA LEU A 382 9.37 4.42 -11.52
C LEU A 382 8.53 3.16 -11.74
N MET A 383 7.66 2.86 -10.77
CA MET A 383 6.53 1.95 -10.97
C MET A 383 5.28 2.52 -10.29
N VAL A 384 4.16 2.53 -11.01
CA VAL A 384 2.85 2.80 -10.40
C VAL A 384 2.35 1.48 -9.85
N VAL A 385 2.48 1.30 -8.54
CA VAL A 385 2.24 0.00 -7.91
C VAL A 385 0.87 -0.14 -7.27
N GLU A 386 0.11 0.95 -7.24
CA GLU A 386 -1.33 0.96 -7.01
C GLU A 386 -1.97 2.09 -7.79
N ASN A 387 -3.08 1.79 -8.44
CA ASN A 387 -4.03 2.75 -8.98
C ASN A 387 -5.34 2.01 -9.20
N GLY A 388 -6.47 2.62 -8.85
CA GLY A 388 -7.74 1.95 -9.04
C GLY A 388 -8.94 2.76 -8.57
N LEU A 389 -10.13 2.27 -8.89
CA LEU A 389 -11.38 2.90 -8.54
C LEU A 389 -12.23 1.94 -7.71
N GLY A 390 -12.46 2.31 -6.46
CA GLY A 390 -13.45 1.66 -5.60
C GLY A 390 -14.84 2.13 -5.98
N ALA A 391 -15.69 1.21 -6.40
CA ALA A 391 -17.07 1.48 -6.79
C ALA A 391 -17.98 0.29 -6.41
N VAL A 392 -19.29 0.53 -6.37
CA VAL A 392 -20.28 -0.54 -6.19
C VAL A 392 -20.47 -1.23 -7.55
N ASP A 393 -20.30 -2.55 -7.59
CA ASP A 393 -20.65 -3.34 -8.77
C ASP A 393 -21.95 -4.11 -8.54
N GLN A 394 -22.69 -4.35 -9.63
CA GLN A 394 -23.87 -5.20 -9.67
C GLN A 394 -23.53 -6.52 -10.38
N LEU A 395 -23.82 -7.66 -9.73
CA LEU A 395 -23.80 -8.97 -10.38
C LEU A 395 -25.17 -9.21 -11.01
N GLU A 396 -25.20 -9.34 -12.33
CA GLU A 396 -26.41 -9.61 -13.09
C GLU A 396 -26.83 -11.09 -13.00
N ALA A 397 -28.08 -11.39 -13.34
CA ALA A 397 -28.62 -12.75 -13.25
C ALA A 397 -27.91 -13.78 -14.15
N ASP A 398 -27.27 -13.33 -15.23
CA ASP A 398 -26.46 -14.14 -16.13
C ASP A 398 -25.00 -14.29 -15.70
N GLY A 399 -24.61 -13.65 -14.58
CA GLY A 399 -23.25 -13.66 -14.02
C GLY A 399 -22.32 -12.60 -14.62
N SER A 400 -22.83 -11.69 -15.46
CA SER A 400 -22.07 -10.54 -15.96
C SER A 400 -22.00 -9.39 -14.95
N ILE A 401 -21.01 -8.53 -15.12
CA ILE A 401 -20.81 -7.30 -14.34
C ILE A 401 -20.38 -6.19 -15.30
N HIS A 402 -21.24 -5.18 -15.45
CA HIS A 402 -20.99 -4.03 -16.30
C HIS A 402 -20.36 -2.88 -15.51
N ASP A 403 -19.08 -2.62 -15.74
CA ASP A 403 -18.30 -1.61 -15.00
C ASP A 403 -17.62 -0.55 -15.90
N PRO A 404 -18.39 0.16 -16.74
CA PRO A 404 -17.84 1.17 -17.66
C PRO A 404 -17.15 2.33 -16.93
N TYR A 405 -17.54 2.63 -15.68
CA TYR A 405 -16.90 3.64 -14.83
C TYR A 405 -15.45 3.26 -14.49
N ARG A 406 -15.18 1.97 -14.25
CA ARG A 406 -13.84 1.46 -13.94
C ARG A 406 -12.96 1.53 -15.18
N ILE A 407 -13.49 1.12 -16.32
CA ILE A 407 -12.82 1.24 -17.62
C ILE A 407 -12.48 2.71 -17.92
N ALA A 408 -13.44 3.62 -17.75
CA ALA A 408 -13.23 5.05 -17.99
C ALA A 408 -12.11 5.62 -17.12
N TYR A 409 -12.13 5.35 -15.81
CA TYR A 409 -11.08 5.76 -14.89
C TYR A 409 -9.71 5.22 -15.31
N THR A 410 -9.58 3.90 -15.52
CA THR A 410 -8.30 3.28 -15.84
C THR A 410 -7.76 3.77 -17.19
N ARG A 411 -8.63 3.95 -18.19
CA ARG A 411 -8.27 4.50 -19.50
C ARG A 411 -7.61 5.87 -19.39
N GLU A 412 -8.16 6.77 -18.58
CA GLU A 412 -7.58 8.12 -18.39
C GLU A 412 -6.18 8.06 -17.78
N HIS A 413 -5.97 7.18 -16.81
CA HIS A 413 -4.66 7.01 -16.15
C HIS A 413 -3.64 6.32 -17.07
N VAL A 414 -4.06 5.36 -17.89
CA VAL A 414 -3.21 4.75 -18.93
C VAL A 414 -2.77 5.79 -19.96
N LYS A 415 -3.69 6.65 -20.43
CA LYS A 415 -3.36 7.78 -21.33
C LYS A 415 -2.35 8.73 -20.67
N ALA A 416 -2.52 9.04 -19.39
CA ALA A 416 -1.60 9.91 -18.65
C ALA A 416 -0.19 9.28 -18.46
N MET A 417 -0.09 7.98 -18.19
CA MET A 417 1.19 7.29 -18.12
C MET A 417 1.91 7.28 -19.47
N ARG A 418 1.19 7.04 -20.56
CA ARG A 418 1.74 7.09 -21.92
C ARG A 418 2.31 8.49 -22.22
N ASP A 419 1.59 9.52 -21.83
CA ASP A 419 2.04 10.90 -21.98
C ASP A 419 3.29 11.20 -21.13
N ALA A 420 3.37 10.71 -19.89
CA ALA A 420 4.57 10.86 -19.05
C ALA A 420 5.79 10.13 -19.65
N ILE A 421 5.59 8.94 -20.23
CA ILE A 421 6.65 8.23 -20.97
C ILE A 421 7.10 9.05 -22.18
N HIS A 422 6.17 9.68 -22.89
CA HIS A 422 6.50 10.61 -23.97
C HIS A 422 7.32 11.82 -23.46
N ASP A 423 7.06 12.29 -22.24
CA ASP A 423 7.86 13.35 -21.59
C ASP A 423 9.27 12.90 -21.19
N GLY A 424 9.57 11.59 -21.28
CA GLY A 424 10.88 11.00 -20.99
C GLY A 424 10.97 10.29 -19.64
N VAL A 425 9.85 10.07 -18.94
CA VAL A 425 9.82 9.32 -17.68
C VAL A 425 10.16 7.85 -17.90
N ASP A 426 11.13 7.32 -17.14
CA ASP A 426 11.43 5.89 -17.09
C ASP A 426 10.42 5.16 -16.17
N LEU A 427 9.30 4.73 -16.76
CA LEU A 427 8.25 3.97 -16.09
C LEU A 427 8.33 2.49 -16.48
N LEU A 428 8.61 1.63 -15.49
CA LEU A 428 8.85 0.20 -15.72
C LEU A 428 7.58 -0.66 -15.68
N ALA A 429 6.61 -0.29 -14.84
CA ALA A 429 5.45 -1.13 -14.55
C ALA A 429 4.22 -0.33 -14.11
N TYR A 430 3.06 -0.95 -14.32
CA TYR A 430 1.77 -0.53 -13.78
C TYR A 430 1.03 -1.73 -13.20
N THR A 431 0.72 -1.70 -11.90
CA THR A 431 -0.09 -2.72 -11.24
C THR A 431 -1.37 -2.11 -10.67
N TYR A 432 -2.51 -2.43 -11.31
CA TYR A 432 -3.83 -1.98 -10.87
C TYR A 432 -4.16 -2.53 -9.49
N TRP A 433 -4.62 -1.68 -8.57
CA TRP A 433 -4.93 -2.06 -7.20
C TRP A 433 -6.19 -2.90 -7.10
N GLY A 434 -6.14 -3.96 -6.30
CA GLY A 434 -7.26 -4.86 -6.08
C GLY A 434 -7.74 -5.41 -7.41
N CYS A 435 -6.83 -5.91 -8.24
CA CYS A 435 -7.12 -6.44 -9.58
C CYS A 435 -8.11 -7.62 -9.58
N ILE A 436 -8.24 -8.27 -8.43
CA ILE A 436 -9.36 -9.11 -8.01
C ILE A 436 -10.03 -8.43 -6.81
N ASP A 437 -11.36 -8.49 -6.72
CA ASP A 437 -12.06 -7.93 -5.57
C ASP A 437 -11.46 -8.45 -4.26
N LEU A 438 -11.33 -7.57 -3.29
CA LEU A 438 -10.71 -7.86 -1.99
C LEU A 438 -11.35 -7.00 -0.91
N VAL A 439 -11.07 -7.30 0.36
CA VAL A 439 -11.55 -6.52 1.49
C VAL A 439 -10.90 -5.15 1.46
N SER A 440 -11.67 -4.07 1.28
CA SER A 440 -11.10 -2.72 1.21
C SER A 440 -10.42 -2.29 2.54
N ALA A 441 -9.29 -1.59 2.45
CA ALA A 441 -8.52 -1.20 3.63
C ALA A 441 -9.29 -0.21 4.52
N SER A 442 -9.86 0.83 3.90
CA SER A 442 -10.45 1.97 4.61
C SER A 442 -11.70 1.63 5.42
N THR A 443 -12.55 0.75 4.89
CA THR A 443 -13.86 0.46 5.48
C THR A 443 -14.06 -1.03 5.74
N GLY A 444 -13.14 -1.91 5.31
CA GLY A 444 -13.30 -3.35 5.51
C GLY A 444 -14.44 -3.94 4.66
N GLU A 445 -14.85 -3.23 3.61
CA GLU A 445 -16.00 -3.60 2.79
C GLU A 445 -15.57 -4.44 1.57
N MET A 446 -16.38 -5.45 1.25
CA MET A 446 -16.44 -6.08 -0.07
C MET A 446 -17.29 -5.28 -1.07
N LYS A 447 -18.24 -4.47 -0.60
CA LYS A 447 -19.10 -3.62 -1.44
C LYS A 447 -18.30 -2.58 -2.24
N LYS A 448 -17.20 -2.08 -1.68
CA LYS A 448 -16.25 -1.18 -2.35
C LYS A 448 -15.29 -2.02 -3.20
N ARG A 449 -15.68 -2.30 -4.44
CA ARG A 449 -14.98 -3.23 -5.34
C ARG A 449 -14.01 -2.50 -6.25
N TYR A 450 -12.87 -3.14 -6.50
CA TYR A 450 -11.80 -2.63 -7.36
C TYR A 450 -11.54 -3.55 -8.55
N GLY A 451 -11.83 -4.85 -8.45
CA GLY A 451 -11.31 -5.87 -9.35
C GLY A 451 -11.73 -5.74 -10.79
N PHE A 452 -10.90 -6.31 -11.66
CA PHE A 452 -11.33 -6.82 -12.96
C PHE A 452 -12.02 -8.18 -12.81
N ILE A 453 -11.73 -8.87 -11.70
CA ILE A 453 -12.36 -10.13 -11.32
C ILE A 453 -13.26 -9.87 -10.11
N TYR A 454 -14.55 -10.12 -10.27
CA TYR A 454 -15.54 -10.07 -9.20
C TYR A 454 -15.42 -11.31 -8.32
N VAL A 455 -15.50 -11.13 -6.99
CA VAL A 455 -15.63 -12.24 -6.04
C VAL A 455 -17.01 -12.17 -5.39
N ASP A 456 -17.78 -13.25 -5.50
CA ASP A 456 -19.09 -13.40 -4.86
C ASP A 456 -18.95 -13.54 -3.34
N ARG A 457 -18.81 -12.38 -2.70
CA ARG A 457 -18.73 -12.17 -1.26
C ARG A 457 -19.29 -10.81 -0.89
N ASN A 458 -20.04 -10.73 0.19
CA ASN A 458 -20.69 -9.52 0.70
C ASN A 458 -20.03 -9.03 1.99
N ASN A 459 -20.43 -7.84 2.45
CA ASN A 459 -19.90 -7.22 3.67
C ASN A 459 -20.19 -8.04 4.94
N ASP A 460 -21.24 -8.86 4.95
CA ASP A 460 -21.62 -9.72 6.06
C ASP A 460 -20.94 -11.11 6.02
N GLY A 461 -20.06 -11.34 5.03
CA GLY A 461 -19.38 -12.61 4.81
C GLY A 461 -20.15 -13.62 3.98
N SER A 462 -21.43 -13.37 3.63
CA SER A 462 -22.19 -14.23 2.73
C SER A 462 -21.64 -14.21 1.30
N GLY A 463 -21.82 -15.31 0.55
CA GLY A 463 -21.40 -15.45 -0.84
C GLY A 463 -20.72 -16.80 -1.10
N THR A 464 -20.57 -17.18 -2.38
CA THR A 464 -19.99 -18.47 -2.77
C THR A 464 -18.47 -18.45 -2.95
N LEU A 465 -17.83 -17.27 -2.85
CA LEU A 465 -16.44 -17.02 -3.23
C LEU A 465 -16.12 -17.31 -4.69
N LYS A 466 -17.12 -17.55 -5.55
CA LYS A 466 -16.89 -17.76 -6.97
C LYS A 466 -16.36 -16.48 -7.64
N ARG A 467 -15.42 -16.67 -8.56
CA ARG A 467 -14.83 -15.60 -9.37
C ARG A 467 -15.59 -15.41 -10.68
N TYR A 468 -15.87 -14.17 -11.05
CA TYR A 468 -16.52 -13.80 -12.31
C TYR A 468 -15.70 -12.71 -13.02
N LYS A 469 -15.65 -12.74 -14.34
CA LYS A 469 -14.94 -11.74 -15.15
C LYS A 469 -15.86 -10.55 -15.39
N LYS A 470 -15.45 -9.35 -15.03
CA LYS A 470 -16.18 -8.11 -15.34
C LYS A 470 -15.89 -7.67 -16.78
N ASP A 471 -16.63 -6.70 -17.31
CA ASP A 471 -16.31 -6.12 -18.63
C ASP A 471 -14.87 -5.57 -18.68
N SER A 472 -14.44 -4.95 -17.59
CA SER A 472 -13.08 -4.43 -17.42
C SER A 472 -11.98 -5.49 -17.48
N PHE A 473 -12.28 -6.78 -17.24
CA PHE A 473 -11.34 -7.89 -17.45
C PHE A 473 -10.91 -7.98 -18.92
N TYR A 474 -11.90 -8.02 -19.81
CA TYR A 474 -11.66 -8.15 -21.25
C TYR A 474 -11.04 -6.87 -21.81
N TRP A 475 -11.46 -5.71 -21.30
CA TRP A 475 -10.84 -4.44 -21.66
C TRP A 475 -9.37 -4.38 -21.24
N TYR A 476 -9.03 -4.73 -19.99
CA TYR A 476 -7.64 -4.66 -19.54
C TYR A 476 -6.76 -5.70 -20.24
N LYS A 477 -7.29 -6.88 -20.54
CA LYS A 477 -6.63 -7.86 -21.42
C LYS A 477 -6.25 -7.24 -22.78
N LYS A 478 -7.18 -6.54 -23.42
CA LYS A 478 -6.96 -5.84 -24.69
C LYS A 478 -5.91 -4.73 -24.57
N VAL A 479 -5.90 -3.98 -23.47
CA VAL A 479 -4.86 -2.99 -23.16
C VAL A 479 -3.49 -3.65 -23.09
N ILE A 480 -3.37 -4.78 -22.39
CA ILE A 480 -2.09 -5.49 -22.24
C ILE A 480 -1.62 -6.07 -23.58
N GLU A 481 -2.51 -6.73 -24.33
CA GLU A 481 -2.19 -7.33 -25.64
C GLU A 481 -1.74 -6.28 -26.67
N SER A 482 -2.29 -5.07 -26.60
CA SER A 482 -1.88 -3.94 -27.43
C SER A 482 -0.72 -3.12 -26.83
N ASN A 483 -0.20 -3.51 -25.66
CA ASN A 483 0.79 -2.76 -24.88
C ASN A 483 0.41 -1.29 -24.65
N GLY A 484 -0.86 -1.04 -24.34
CA GLY A 484 -1.40 0.29 -24.05
C GLY A 484 -1.73 1.15 -25.28
N GLU A 485 -1.64 0.61 -26.49
CA GLU A 485 -2.01 1.33 -27.72
C GLU A 485 -3.52 1.34 -27.96
N ASP A 486 -4.22 0.25 -27.61
CA ASP A 486 -5.66 0.13 -27.75
C ASP A 486 -6.32 0.14 -26.37
N VAL A 487 -6.90 1.29 -26.03
CA VAL A 487 -7.53 1.55 -24.73
C VAL A 487 -9.01 1.89 -24.86
N ASP A 488 -9.58 1.85 -26.08
CA ASP A 488 -10.95 2.27 -26.33
C ASP A 488 -11.92 1.08 -26.45
#